data_AF-A0AAP2RI92-F1
#
_entry.id   AF-A0AAP2RI92-F1
#
_cell.length_a   1.000
_cell.length_b   1.000
_cell.length_c   1.000
_cell.angle_alpha   90.00
_cell.angle_beta   90.00
_cell.angle_gamma   90.00
#
_symmetry.space_group_name_H-M   'P 1'
#
loop_
_entity.id
_entity.type
_entity.pdbx_description
1 polymer ?
#
loop_
_entity_poly.entity_id
_entity_poly.type
_entity_poly.pdbx_seq_one_letter_code
_entity_poly.pdbx_strand_id
1 'polypeptide(L)' 'MLVQVASQYESSIYIEGDSKKVNAKSIMGMMTLGLNEGEAVLVTANGQDEERAVAAIEQYLSNAS' A
#
# COMPACT_ATOMS: atom_id res chain seq x y z
N MET A 1 -10.87 3.62 -0.22
CA MET A 1 -10.18 2.34 -0.53
C MET A 1 -8.69 2.60 -0.71
N LEU A 2 -7.80 1.69 -0.27
CA LEU A 2 -6.34 1.87 -0.34
C LEU A 2 -5.85 2.25 -1.74
N VAL A 3 -6.39 1.61 -2.78
CA VAL A 3 -6.06 1.89 -4.19
C VAL A 3 -6.26 3.36 -4.57
N GLN A 4 -7.30 4.01 -4.03
CA GLN A 4 -7.56 5.44 -4.29
C GLN A 4 -6.56 6.34 -3.57
N VAL A 5 -6.06 5.94 -2.40
CA VAL A 5 -5.00 6.67 -1.70
C VAL A 5 -3.69 6.54 -2.47
N ALA A 6 -3.29 5.32 -2.81
CA ALA A 6 -2.07 5.07 -3.57
C ALA A 6 -2.06 5.78 -4.93
N SER A 7 -3.20 5.86 -5.61
CA SER A 7 -3.31 6.47 -6.95
C SER A 7 -3.20 8.00 -6.97
N GLN A 8 -3.18 8.66 -5.81
CA GLN A 8 -2.99 10.13 -5.73
C GLN A 8 -1.52 10.55 -5.85
N TYR A 9 -0.59 9.62 -5.65
CA TYR A 9 0.85 9.88 -5.69
C TYR A 9 1.42 9.51 -7.04
N GLU A 10 2.50 10.16 -7.46
CA GLU A 10 3.24 9.79 -8.67
C GLU A 10 4.09 8.53 -8.43
N SER A 11 4.61 8.37 -7.21
CA SER A 11 5.46 7.26 -6.80
C SER A 11 4.90 5.89 -7.15
N SER A 12 5.80 4.98 -7.51
CA SER A 12 5.48 3.55 -7.59
C SER A 12 5.34 3.02 -6.16
N ILE A 13 4.20 2.46 -5.79
CA ILE A 13 3.93 2.00 -4.43
C ILE A 13 3.65 0.50 -4.45
N TYR A 14 4.37 -0.24 -3.63
CA TYR A 14 4.21 -1.67 -3.45
C TYR A 14 3.96 -2.01 -1.98
N ILE A 15 3.10 -3.00 -1.77
CA ILE A 15 2.86 -3.59 -0.47
C ILE A 15 3.26 -5.06 -0.56
N GLU A 16 4.02 -5.52 0.41
CA GLU A 16 4.51 -6.87 0.53
C GLU A 16 4.05 -7.47 1.85
N GLY A 17 3.30 -8.57 1.77
CA GLY A 17 2.80 -9.36 2.89
C GLY A 17 3.07 -10.84 2.62
N ASP A 18 3.49 -11.57 3.65
CA ASP A 18 4.00 -12.95 3.59
C ASP A 18 5.01 -13.22 2.47
N SER A 19 4.53 -13.60 1.28
CA SER A 19 5.31 -13.97 0.10
C SER A 19 4.80 -13.32 -1.18
N LYS A 20 3.95 -12.30 -1.05
CA LYS A 20 3.32 -11.60 -2.16
C LYS A 20 3.67 -10.13 -2.12
N LYS A 21 4.14 -9.62 -3.25
CA LYS A 21 4.33 -8.19 -3.50
C LYS A 21 3.33 -7.72 -4.54
N VAL A 22 2.53 -6.72 -4.20
CA VAL A 22 1.50 -6.18 -5.09
C VAL A 22 1.66 -4.69 -5.29
N ASN A 23 1.28 -4.19 -6.46
CA ASN A 23 1.19 -2.76 -6.73
C ASN A 23 -0.05 -2.20 -6.05
N ALA A 24 0.14 -1.24 -5.13
CA ALA A 24 -0.92 -0.63 -4.34
C ALA A 24 -1.92 0.18 -5.18
N LYS A 25 -1.55 0.58 -6.40
CA LYS A 25 -2.41 1.29 -7.37
C LYS A 25 -3.26 0.35 -8.23
N SER A 26 -3.02 -0.97 -8.18
CA SER A 26 -3.81 -1.96 -8.95
C SER A 26 -4.91 -2.57 -8.09
N ILE A 27 -6.16 -2.33 -8.46
CA ILE A 27 -7.31 -2.90 -7.72
C ILE A 27 -7.35 -4.42 -7.76
N MET A 28 -7.04 -5.02 -8.92
CA MET A 28 -6.96 -6.48 -9.04
C MET A 28 -5.85 -7.05 -8.16
N GLY A 29 -4.68 -6.41 -8.13
CA GLY A 29 -3.57 -6.83 -7.27
C GLY A 29 -3.92 -6.77 -5.79
N MET A 30 -4.48 -5.64 -5.36
CA MET A 30 -4.86 -5.42 -3.95
C MET A 30 -5.94 -6.39 -3.46
N MET A 31 -6.90 -6.79 -4.31
CA MET A 31 -7.90 -7.82 -3.95
C MET A 31 -7.26 -9.19 -3.66
N THR A 32 -6.11 -9.50 -4.26
CA THR A 32 -5.44 -10.81 -4.11
C THR A 32 -4.40 -10.88 -2.99
N LEU A 33 -4.05 -9.72 -2.41
CA LEU A 33 -3.09 -9.64 -1.31
C LEU A 33 -3.69 -10.24 -0.03
N GLY A 34 -4.97 -9.98 0.26
CA GLY A 34 -5.68 -10.63 1.35
C GLY A 34 -5.07 -10.36 2.73
N LEU A 35 -4.84 -9.09 3.04
CA LEU A 35 -4.27 -8.66 4.33
C LEU A 35 -5.22 -8.96 5.49
N ASN A 36 -4.70 -9.61 6.53
CA ASN A 36 -5.44 -9.83 7.77
C ASN A 36 -5.13 -8.73 8.79
N GLU A 37 -6.10 -8.40 9.65
CA GLU A 37 -5.86 -7.50 10.77
C GLU A 37 -4.75 -8.05 11.68
N GLY A 38 -3.81 -7.18 12.06
CA GLY A 38 -2.65 -7.55 12.89
C GLY A 38 -1.45 -8.12 12.11
N GLU A 39 -1.55 -8.28 10.79
CA GLU A 39 -0.43 -8.71 9.95
C GLU A 39 0.54 -7.56 9.68
N ALA A 40 1.84 -7.83 9.82
CA ALA A 40 2.88 -6.88 9.46
C ALA A 40 3.15 -6.92 7.95
N VAL A 41 3.16 -5.75 7.31
CA VAL A 41 3.45 -5.61 5.88
C VAL A 41 4.61 -4.65 5.66
N LEU A 42 5.35 -4.86 4.57
CA LEU A 42 6.36 -3.93 4.09
C LEU A 42 5.75 -3.04 3.01
N VAL A 43 5.81 -1.73 3.22
CA VAL A 43 5.42 -0.73 2.21
C VAL A 43 6.68 -0.13 1.61
N THR A 44 6.77 -0.11 0.28
CA THR A 44 7.87 0.56 -0.44
C THR A 44 7.27 1.54 -1.44
N ALA A 45 7.72 2.79 -1.41
CA ALA A 45 7.46 3.77 -2.44
C ALA A 45 8.77 4.18 -3.12
N ASN A 46 8.70 4.50 -4.41
CA ASN A 46 9.82 5.08 -5.16
C ASN A 46 9.29 6.18 -6.09
N GLY A 47 9.77 7.41 -5.89
CA GLY A 47 9.38 8.57 -6.68
C GLY A 47 9.53 9.89 -5.91
N GLN A 48 9.20 11.00 -6.56
CA GLN A 48 9.40 12.35 -5.99
C GLN A 48 8.55 12.62 -4.73
N ASP A 49 7.48 11.85 -4.53
CA ASP A 49 6.57 11.97 -3.41
C ASP A 49 6.55 10.71 -2.52
N GLU A 50 7.64 9.93 -2.54
CA GLU A 50 7.71 8.62 -1.86
C GLU A 50 7.48 8.70 -0.36
N GLU A 51 8.04 9.70 0.33
CA GLU A 51 7.85 9.89 1.77
C GLU A 51 6.38 10.16 2.12
N ARG A 52 5.73 11.02 1.33
CA ARG A 52 4.30 11.36 1.50
C ARG A 52 3.40 10.16 1.18
N ALA A 53 3.78 9.39 0.16
CA ALA A 53 3.08 8.18 -0.22
C ALA A 53 3.13 7.12 0.89
N VAL A 54 4.32 6.83 1.44
CA VAL A 54 4.48 5.86 2.54
C VAL A 54 3.66 6.27 3.75
N ALA A 55 3.77 7.54 4.19
CA ALA A 55 3.05 8.02 5.36
C ALA A 55 1.51 7.90 5.21
N ALA A 56 0.97 8.21 4.03
CA ALA A 56 -0.46 8.09 3.78
C ALA A 56 -0.94 6.63 3.73
N ILE A 57 -0.13 5.72 3.19
CA ILE A 57 -0.46 4.29 3.16
C ILE A 57 -0.37 3.69 4.56
N GLU A 58 0.67 4.01 5.32
CA GLU A 58 0.80 3.61 6.73
C GLU A 58 -0.38 4.11 7.56
N GLN A 59 -0.77 5.39 7.42
CA GLN A 59 -1.92 5.97 8.09
C GLN A 59 -3.22 5.24 7.70
N TYR A 60 -3.42 4.91 6.43
CA TYR A 60 -4.60 4.18 5.98
C TYR A 60 -4.67 2.78 6.58
N LEU A 61 -3.56 2.05 6.59
CA LEU A 61 -3.49 0.69 7.12
C LEU A 61 -3.62 0.66 8.66
N SER A 62 -3.10 1.67 9.34
CA SER A 62 -3.15 1.74 10.82
C SER A 62 -4.49 2.24 11.37
N ASN A 63 -5.28 2.98 10.56
CA ASN A 63 -6.62 3.43 10.95
C ASN A 63 -7.74 2.50 10.45
N ALA A 64 -7.40 1.41 9.76
CA ALA A 64 -8.34 0.33 9.50
C ALA A 64 -8.50 -0.47 10.81
N SER A 65 -9.31 0.07 11.72
CA SER A 65 -9.72 -0.53 13.00
C SER A 65 -11.20 -0.23 13.23
#